data_AF-X1QQP6-F1
#
_entry.id   AF-X1QQP6-F1
#
_cell.length_a   1.000
_cell.length_b   1.000
_cell.length_c   1.000
_cell.angle_alpha   90.00
_cell.angle_beta   90.00
_cell.angle_gamma   90.00
#
_symmetry.space_group_name_H-M   'P 1'
#
loop_
_entity.id
_entity.type
_entity.pdbx_description
1 polymer ?
#
loop_
_entity_poly.entity_id
_entity_poly.type
_entity_poly.pdbx_seq_one_letter_code
_entity_poly.pdbx_strand_id
1 'polypeptide(L)'
;MSVGYDLTGIQAQKIYEFIKGLRDASKFKFFNEYKSTLKEEIKNFDHVQKSFSKSELRNCIENISPHVSNSITLSTMHGCPPDEIEAIC
;
A
#
# COMPACT_ATOMS: atom_id res chain seq x y z
N MET A 1 5.63 1.65 -6.13
CA MET A 1 6.43 0.91 -5.11
C MET A 1 7.82 0.60 -5.69
N SER A 2 8.89 0.49 -4.90
CA SER A 2 10.20 -0.01 -5.39
C SER A 2 10.60 -1.28 -4.63
N VAL A 3 11.17 -2.25 -5.33
CA VAL A 3 11.65 -3.52 -4.76
C VAL A 3 13.02 -3.84 -5.35
N GLY A 4 13.96 -4.20 -4.47
CA GLY A 4 15.34 -4.52 -4.85
C GLY A 4 15.82 -5.83 -4.24
N TYR A 5 15.21 -6.92 -4.68
CA TYR A 5 15.66 -8.29 -4.40
C TYR A 5 15.95 -9.00 -5.73
N ASP A 6 16.73 -10.07 -5.66
CA ASP A 6 16.82 -11.04 -6.75
C ASP A 6 15.49 -11.80 -6.93
N LEU A 7 15.40 -12.66 -7.94
CA LEU A 7 14.19 -13.43 -8.22
C LEU A 7 13.74 -14.25 -7.00
N THR A 8 14.68 -14.91 -6.33
CA THR A 8 14.41 -15.73 -5.14
C THR A 8 13.82 -14.90 -4.01
N GLY A 9 14.36 -13.71 -3.76
CA GLY A 9 13.90 -12.80 -2.72
C GLY A 9 12.55 -12.17 -3.04
N ILE A 10 12.27 -11.83 -4.30
CA ILE A 10 10.93 -11.37 -4.72
C ILE A 10 9.88 -12.48 -4.54
N GLN A 11 10.25 -13.73 -4.85
CA GLN A 11 9.37 -14.89 -4.71
C GLN A 11 9.19 -15.35 -3.27
N ALA A 12 10.06 -14.92 -2.34
CA ALA A 12 9.93 -15.26 -0.93
C ALA A 12 8.54 -14.85 -0.41
N GLN A 13 7.85 -15.78 0.25
CA GLN A 13 6.44 -15.65 0.64
C GLN A 13 6.12 -14.30 1.27
N LYS A 14 6.96 -13.85 2.22
CA LYS A 14 6.80 -12.57 2.91
C LYS A 14 6.81 -11.36 1.96
N ILE A 15 7.74 -11.34 1.00
CA ILE A 15 7.88 -10.23 0.04
C ILE A 15 6.74 -10.29 -0.98
N TYR A 16 6.42 -11.49 -1.47
CA TYR A 16 5.32 -11.71 -2.40
C TYR A 16 3.97 -11.27 -1.80
N GLU A 17 3.66 -11.68 -0.57
CA GLU A 17 2.44 -11.29 0.15
C GLU A 17 2.38 -9.78 0.38
N PHE A 18 3.50 -9.14 0.71
CA PHE A 18 3.58 -7.69 0.86
C PHE A 18 3.27 -6.97 -0.46
N ILE A 19 3.89 -7.38 -1.57
CA ILE A 19 3.66 -6.80 -2.91
C ILE A 19 2.20 -6.99 -3.35
N LYS A 20 1.67 -8.22 -3.23
CA LYS A 20 0.26 -8.53 -3.57
C LYS A 20 -0.70 -7.75 -2.68
N GLY A 21 -0.32 -7.57 -1.43
CA GLY A 21 -1.04 -6.81 -0.46
C GLY A 21 -1.14 -5.32 -0.77
N LEU A 22 -0.06 -4.71 -1.27
CA LEU A 22 -0.09 -3.32 -1.74
C LEU A 22 -0.88 -3.15 -3.03
N ARG A 23 -0.95 -4.20 -3.86
CA ARG A 23 -1.84 -4.19 -5.03
C ARG A 23 -3.31 -4.23 -4.64
N ASP A 24 -3.67 -5.02 -3.62
CA ASP A 24 -5.03 -5.11 -3.10
C ASP A 24 -5.02 -5.41 -1.60
N ALA A 25 -5.20 -4.36 -0.81
CA ALA A 25 -5.23 -4.43 0.64
C ALA A 25 -6.60 -4.86 1.20
N SER A 26 -7.63 -5.03 0.36
CA SER A 26 -9.00 -5.36 0.80
C SER A 26 -9.09 -6.68 1.55
N LYS A 27 -8.14 -7.59 1.28
CA LYS A 27 -8.05 -8.91 1.91
C LYS A 27 -7.45 -8.86 3.31
N PHE A 28 -6.81 -7.77 3.69
CA PHE A 28 -6.25 -7.64 5.02
C PHE A 28 -7.26 -7.05 5.99
N LYS A 29 -7.37 -7.70 7.14
CA LYS A 29 -8.22 -7.24 8.25
C LYS A 29 -7.87 -5.82 8.70
N PHE A 30 -6.58 -5.49 8.71
CA PHE A 30 -6.09 -4.20 9.16
C PHE A 30 -6.56 -3.03 8.28
N PHE A 31 -6.87 -3.23 7.01
CA PHE A 31 -7.29 -2.12 6.14
C PHE A 31 -8.61 -1.50 6.61
N ASN A 32 -9.60 -2.34 6.91
CA ASN A 32 -10.89 -1.89 7.44
C ASN A 32 -10.78 -1.42 8.89
N GLU A 33 -9.89 -2.03 9.68
CA GLU A 33 -9.58 -1.60 11.04
C GLU A 33 -9.05 -0.17 11.04
N TYR A 34 -8.03 0.14 10.22
CA TYR A 34 -7.45 1.47 10.12
C TYR A 34 -8.43 2.50 9.58
N LYS A 35 -9.28 2.14 8.60
CA LYS A 35 -10.39 3.01 8.17
C LYS A 35 -11.33 3.34 9.32
N SER A 36 -11.60 2.38 10.20
CA SER A 36 -12.46 2.59 11.37
C SER A 36 -11.77 3.47 12.42
N THR A 37 -10.50 3.21 12.73
CA THR A 37 -9.69 4.04 13.61
C THR A 37 -9.65 5.50 13.14
N LEU A 38 -9.38 5.75 11.85
CA LEU A 38 -9.37 7.10 11.28
C LEU A 38 -10.72 7.84 11.44
N LYS A 39 -11.85 7.13 11.30
CA LYS A 39 -13.18 7.72 11.49
C LYS A 39 -13.43 8.11 12.95
N GLU A 40 -12.91 7.34 13.90
CA GLU A 40 -13.02 7.66 15.32
C GLU A 40 -12.12 8.85 15.69
N GLU A 41 -10.88 8.87 15.21
CA GLU A 41 -9.95 9.98 15.47
C GLU A 41 -10.46 11.33 14.96
N ILE A 42 -11.12 11.37 13.80
CA ILE A 42 -11.71 12.61 13.26
C ILE A 42 -12.77 13.22 14.19
N LYS A 43 -13.46 12.42 15.01
CA LYS A 43 -14.43 12.96 15.97
C LYS A 43 -13.75 13.91 16.95
N ASN A 44 -12.55 13.54 17.39
CA ASN A 44 -11.72 14.25 18.37
C ASN A 44 -10.78 15.29 17.72
N PHE A 45 -10.71 15.32 16.39
CA PHE A 45 -9.81 16.22 15.67
C PHE A 45 -10.43 17.61 15.52
N ASP A 46 -10.29 18.44 16.55
CA ASP A 46 -10.83 19.81 16.58
C ASP A 46 -9.94 20.83 15.84
N HIS A 47 -8.75 20.41 15.41
CA HIS A 47 -7.81 21.22 14.62
C HIS A 47 -8.02 21.09 13.11
N VAL A 48 -9.07 20.42 12.61
CA VAL A 48 -9.43 20.49 11.17
C VAL A 48 -9.96 21.89 10.90
N GLN A 49 -9.03 22.83 10.77
CA GLN A 49 -9.26 24.21 10.47
C GLN A 49 -9.70 24.34 9.00
N LYS A 50 -10.84 25.02 8.82
CA LYS A 50 -11.20 25.91 7.70
C LYS A 50 -11.33 25.36 6.28
N SER A 51 -10.79 24.19 5.94
CA SER A 51 -10.80 23.69 4.55
C SER A 51 -11.78 22.54 4.28
N PHE A 52 -12.10 21.71 5.28
CA PHE A 52 -12.99 20.56 5.12
C PHE A 52 -13.82 20.29 6.39
N SER A 53 -15.09 19.97 6.22
CA SER A 53 -15.98 19.51 7.29
C SER A 53 -15.64 18.09 7.73
N LYS A 54 -16.00 17.73 8.98
CA LYS A 54 -15.88 16.35 9.50
C LYS A 54 -16.63 15.34 8.60
N SER A 55 -17.72 15.76 7.95
CA SER A 55 -18.49 14.91 7.03
C SER A 55 -17.74 14.61 5.73
N GLU A 56 -17.06 15.61 5.16
CA GLU A 56 -16.24 15.44 3.96
C GLU A 56 -15.07 14.49 4.22
N LEU A 57 -14.39 14.65 5.36
CA LEU A 57 -13.30 13.75 5.75
C LEU A 57 -13.77 12.32 5.95
N ARG A 58 -14.95 12.11 6.57
CA ARG A 58 -15.53 10.79 6.72
C ARG A 58 -15.78 10.15 5.34
N ASN A 59 -16.35 10.91 4.41
CA ASN A 59 -16.58 10.43 3.04
C ASN A 59 -15.25 10.12 2.33
N CYS A 60 -14.21 10.95 2.51
CA CYS A 60 -12.88 10.66 1.98
C CYS A 60 -12.34 9.32 2.49
N ILE A 61 -12.48 9.03 3.80
CA ILE A 61 -12.06 7.75 4.36
C ILE A 61 -12.83 6.57 3.76
N GLU A 62 -14.15 6.67 3.62
CA GLU A 62 -14.95 5.61 3.00
C GLU A 62 -14.46 5.29 1.59
N ASN A 63 -14.06 6.31 0.84
CA ASN A 63 -13.59 6.19 -0.52
C ASN A 63 -12.09 5.88 -0.67
N ILE A 64 -11.34 5.69 0.42
CA ILE A 64 -9.95 5.20 0.33
C ILE A 64 -9.96 3.84 -0.37
N SER A 65 -9.30 3.80 -1.54
CA SER A 65 -9.15 2.61 -2.35
C SER A 65 -8.25 1.58 -1.65
N PRO A 66 -8.63 0.29 -1.64
CA PRO A 66 -7.74 -0.78 -1.19
C PRO A 66 -6.60 -1.05 -2.18
N HIS A 67 -6.66 -0.54 -3.40
CA HIS A 67 -5.61 -0.72 -4.42
C HIS A 67 -4.56 0.39 -4.27
N VAL A 68 -3.54 0.14 -3.44
CA VAL A 68 -2.54 1.16 -3.06
C VAL A 68 -1.54 1.41 -4.18
N SER A 69 -1.07 0.35 -4.86
CA SER A 69 -0.08 0.48 -5.93
C SER A 69 -0.23 -0.61 -6.99
N ASN A 70 -0.44 -0.19 -8.24
CA ASN A 70 -0.53 -1.08 -9.40
C ASN A 70 0.78 -1.21 -10.18
N SER A 71 1.83 -0.51 -9.75
CA SER A 71 3.13 -0.52 -10.41
C SER A 71 4.27 -0.69 -9.42
N ILE A 72 5.31 -1.37 -9.89
CA ILE A 72 6.54 -1.60 -9.15
C ILE A 72 7.71 -1.14 -10.01
N THR A 73 8.64 -0.44 -9.40
CA THR A 73 9.94 -0.13 -9.97
C THR A 73 10.88 -1.22 -9.49
N LEU A 74 11.36 -2.04 -10.42
CA LEU A 74 12.38 -3.03 -10.13
C LEU A 74 13.73 -2.32 -10.01
N SER A 75 14.36 -2.40 -8.84
CA SER A 75 15.69 -1.85 -8.59
C SER A 75 16.66 -3.01 -8.44
N THR A 76 17.29 -3.40 -9.53
CA THR A 76 18.24 -4.51 -9.55
C THR A 76 19.53 -4.09 -8.82
N MET A 77 20.07 -4.94 -7.95
CA MET A 77 21.38 -4.68 -7.34
C MET A 77 22.47 -4.64 -8.42
N HIS A 78 23.57 -3.91 -8.16
CA HIS A 78 24.70 -3.85 -9.07
C HIS A 78 25.23 -5.27 -9.33
N GLY A 79 25.21 -5.74 -10.58
CA GLY A 79 25.64 -7.08 -10.95
C GLY A 79 24.55 -8.15 -11.04
N CYS A 80 23.25 -7.80 -10.94
CA CYS A 80 22.15 -8.74 -11.21
C CYS A 80 22.19 -9.21 -12.69
N PRO A 81 22.24 -10.54 -12.94
CA PRO A 81 22.28 -11.08 -14.29
C PRO A 81 21.06 -10.67 -15.13
N PRO A 82 21.21 -10.33 -16.43
CA PRO A 82 20.10 -9.92 -17.29
C PRO A 82 18.93 -10.91 -17.33
N ASP A 83 19.23 -12.20 -17.32
CA ASP A 83 18.25 -13.29 -17.33
C ASP A 83 17.39 -13.33 -16.05
N GLU A 84 17.95 -12.98 -14.89
CA GLU A 84 17.18 -12.84 -13.65
C GLU A 84 16.25 -11.62 -13.71
N ILE A 85 16.69 -10.52 -14.33
CA ILE A 85 15.88 -9.31 -14.50
C ILE A 85 14.68 -9.60 -15.41
N GLU A 86 14.90 -10.32 -16.52
CA GLU A 86 13.85 -10.75 -17.45
C GLU A 86 12.85 -11.71 -16.78
N ALA A 87 13.32 -12.62 -15.93
CA ALA A 87 12.44 -13.56 -15.21
C ALA A 87 11.52 -12.90 -14.17
N ILE A 88 11.83 -11.67 -13.74
CA ILE A 88 11.00 -10.89 -12.80
C ILE A 88 9.88 -10.12 -13.53
N CYS A 89 10.10 -9.74 -14.80
CA CYS A 89 9.18 -8.93 -15.60
C CYS A 89 8.02 -9.76 -16.19
#